data_AF-A0A6B3IDJ1-F1
#
_entry.id   AF-A0A6B3IDJ1-F1
#
_cell.length_a   1.000
_cell.length_b   1.000
_cell.length_c   1.000
_cell.angle_alpha   90.00
_cell.angle_beta   90.00
_cell.angle_gamma   90.00
#
_symmetry.space_group_name_H-M   'P 1'
#
loop_
_entity.id
_entity.type
_entity.pdbx_description
1 polymer ?
#
loop_
_entity_poly.entity_id
_entity_poly.type
_entity_poly.pdbx_seq_one_letter_code
_entity_poly.pdbx_strand_id
1 'polypeptide(L)'
;VPINVGDATYDPQFPYGWGLTTLKKPPAGGELTLAALALAAQVAEKAHLGKTPAGKAIVDQARLLVQQKINGKFTQAVSKPFAEADHLLLIGDLTGAVAKLRTAYRAA
;
A
#
# COMPACT_ATOMS: atom_id res chain seq x y z
N VAL A 1 -0.06 4.46 -29.66
CA VAL A 1 -0.45 3.10 -30.06
C VAL A 1 -1.35 2.50 -28.99
N PRO A 2 -2.34 1.67 -29.34
CA PRO A 2 -3.12 0.94 -28.34
C PRO A 2 -2.22 -0.05 -27.58
N ILE A 3 -2.51 -0.24 -26.29
CA ILE A 3 -1.81 -1.19 -25.41
C ILE A 3 -2.49 -2.56 -25.51
N ASN A 4 -1.74 -3.63 -25.70
CA ASN A 4 -2.27 -4.99 -25.84
C ASN A 4 -2.12 -5.77 -24.53
N VAL A 5 -3.04 -6.72 -24.31
CA VAL A 5 -2.92 -7.70 -23.22
C VAL A 5 -1.64 -8.51 -23.44
N GLY A 6 -0.70 -8.43 -22.48
CA GLY A 6 0.60 -9.13 -22.53
C GLY A 6 1.79 -8.24 -22.88
N ASP A 7 1.59 -6.97 -23.26
CA ASP A 7 2.68 -6.00 -23.37
C ASP A 7 3.37 -5.81 -22.01
N ALA A 8 4.67 -5.55 -21.97
CA ALA A 8 5.38 -5.30 -20.69
C ALA A 8 4.86 -4.05 -19.94
N THR A 9 4.25 -3.12 -20.67
CA THR A 9 3.55 -1.95 -20.11
C THR A 9 2.12 -2.29 -19.66
N TYR A 10 1.57 -3.41 -20.11
CA TYR A 10 0.28 -3.92 -19.66
C TYR A 10 0.49 -4.69 -18.35
N ASP A 11 0.15 -4.01 -17.26
CA ASP A 11 0.22 -4.58 -15.90
C ASP A 11 -1.16 -5.09 -15.48
N PRO A 12 -1.47 -6.39 -15.63
CA PRO A 12 -2.76 -6.93 -15.27
C PRO A 12 -2.95 -6.87 -13.74
N GLN A 13 -3.83 -5.97 -13.32
CA GLN A 13 -4.21 -5.80 -11.92
C GLN A 13 -5.31 -6.79 -11.50
N PHE A 14 -5.43 -8.02 -12.02
CA PHE A 14 -6.44 -8.98 -11.54
C PHE A 14 -5.79 -10.30 -11.09
N PRO A 15 -6.15 -10.88 -9.92
CA PRO A 15 -7.18 -10.46 -8.93
C PRO A 15 -6.82 -9.19 -8.14
N TYR A 16 -5.71 -8.56 -8.51
CA TYR A 16 -4.95 -7.54 -7.80
C TYR A 16 -5.40 -6.09 -8.00
N GLY A 17 -6.71 -5.84 -8.15
CA GLY A 17 -7.34 -4.62 -8.72
C GLY A 17 -7.20 -3.35 -7.87
N TRP A 18 -6.23 -3.37 -6.98
CA TRP A 18 -5.93 -2.44 -5.91
C TRP A 18 -4.48 -1.93 -6.00
N GLY A 19 -3.84 -2.05 -7.17
CA GLY A 19 -2.47 -1.56 -7.40
C GLY A 19 -1.35 -2.56 -7.08
N LEU A 20 -1.67 -3.86 -6.98
CA LEU A 20 -0.66 -4.93 -7.01
C LEU A 20 -0.33 -5.24 -8.49
N THR A 21 0.96 -5.22 -8.81
CA THR A 21 1.49 -5.51 -10.15
C THR A 21 2.00 -6.95 -10.24
N THR A 22 1.90 -7.58 -11.41
CA THR A 22 2.60 -8.86 -11.67
C THR A 22 4.06 -8.67 -12.07
N LEU A 23 4.48 -7.43 -12.38
CA LEU A 23 5.79 -7.11 -12.92
C LEU A 23 6.91 -7.06 -11.87
N LYS A 24 6.56 -7.01 -10.57
CA LYS A 24 7.53 -6.95 -9.47
C LYS A 24 7.24 -8.01 -8.43
N LYS A 25 8.32 -8.58 -7.87
CA LYS A 25 8.21 -9.50 -6.73
C LYS A 25 7.49 -8.79 -5.58
N PRO A 26 6.43 -9.39 -4.99
CA PRO A 26 5.75 -8.79 -3.86
C PRO A 26 6.73 -8.61 -2.68
N PRO A 27 6.58 -7.53 -1.90
CA PRO A 27 7.46 -7.30 -0.76
C PRO A 27 7.30 -8.42 0.26
N ALA A 28 8.42 -8.91 0.79
CA ALA A 28 8.40 -9.90 1.85
C ALA A 28 8.33 -9.23 3.22
N GLY A 29 7.64 -9.87 4.18
CA GLY A 29 7.57 -9.38 5.56
C GLY A 29 6.21 -9.58 6.20
N GLY A 30 6.03 -8.93 7.35
CA GLY A 30 4.78 -8.97 8.09
C GLY A 30 4.66 -7.79 9.04
N GLU A 31 4.02 -7.97 10.20
CA GLU A 31 3.76 -6.89 11.15
C GLU A 31 5.04 -6.12 11.58
N LEU A 32 6.19 -6.80 11.71
CA LEU A 32 7.47 -6.14 12.02
C LEU A 32 7.92 -5.20 10.90
N THR A 33 7.78 -5.61 9.64
CA THR A 33 8.09 -4.76 8.49
C THR A 33 7.14 -3.57 8.42
N LEU A 34 5.86 -3.77 8.72
CA LEU A 34 4.89 -2.68 8.83
C LEU A 34 5.20 -1.73 9.98
N ALA A 35 5.72 -2.21 11.10
CA ALA A 35 6.18 -1.36 12.19
C ALA A 35 7.40 -0.51 11.78
N ALA A 36 8.34 -1.09 11.03
CA ALA A 36 9.47 -0.34 10.47
C ALA A 36 9.02 0.72 9.46
N LEU A 37 8.05 0.39 8.59
CA LEU A 37 7.45 1.34 7.66
C LEU A 37 6.68 2.46 8.38
N ALA A 38 6.05 2.17 9.53
CA ALA A 38 5.39 3.18 10.34
C ALA A 38 6.40 4.19 10.92
N LEU A 39 7.57 3.73 11.38
CA LEU A 39 8.65 4.61 11.81
C LEU A 39 9.20 5.43 10.63
N ALA A 40 9.40 4.82 9.47
CA ALA A 40 9.83 5.52 8.27
C ALA A 40 8.83 6.60 7.84
N ALA A 41 7.53 6.32 7.91
CA ALA A 41 6.47 7.28 7.62
C ALA A 41 6.53 8.49 8.56
N GLN A 42 6.70 8.27 9.87
CA GLN A 42 6.86 9.36 10.84
C GLN A 42 8.07 10.24 10.55
N VAL A 43 9.21 9.63 10.20
CA VAL A 43 10.43 10.36 9.85
C VAL A 43 10.23 11.16 8.56
N ALA A 44 9.64 10.55 7.53
CA ALA A 44 9.37 11.19 6.26
C ALA A 44 8.39 12.37 6.40
N GLU A 45 7.35 12.21 7.21
CA GLU A 45 6.37 13.26 7.47
C GLU A 45 6.99 14.46 8.21
N LYS A 46 7.82 14.19 9.24
CA LYS A 46 8.62 15.23 9.92
C LYS A 46 9.61 15.93 9.00
N ALA A 47 10.07 15.25 7.95
CA ALA A 47 10.90 15.83 6.89
C ALA A 47 10.08 16.51 5.77
N HIS A 48 8.77 16.71 5.96
CA HIS A 48 7.86 17.31 4.99
C HIS A 48 7.73 16.55 3.65
N LEU A 49 7.96 15.23 3.66
CA LEU A 49 7.89 14.39 2.48
C LEU A 49 6.48 13.84 2.20
N GLY A 50 5.46 14.27 2.95
CA GLY A 50 4.10 13.70 2.92
C GLY A 50 3.44 13.64 1.55
N LYS A 51 3.71 14.62 0.68
CA LYS A 51 3.15 14.71 -0.68
C LYS A 51 4.19 14.41 -1.77
N THR A 52 5.34 13.85 -1.40
CA THR A 52 6.41 13.55 -2.34
C THR A 52 6.33 12.10 -2.82
N PRO A 53 6.92 11.77 -3.99
CA PRO A 53 7.06 10.39 -4.43
C PRO A 53 7.77 9.49 -3.41
N ALA A 54 8.74 10.05 -2.66
CA ALA A 54 9.47 9.32 -1.63
C ALA A 54 8.58 8.93 -0.43
N GLY A 55 7.77 9.87 0.07
CA GLY A 55 6.79 9.59 1.13
C GLY A 55 5.73 8.59 0.67
N LYS A 56 5.21 8.77 -0.56
CA LYS A 56 4.25 7.85 -1.17
C LYS A 56 4.79 6.41 -1.26
N ALA A 57 6.06 6.24 -1.63
CA ALA A 57 6.67 4.91 -1.75
C ALA A 57 6.66 4.10 -0.44
N ILE A 58 6.72 4.76 0.72
CA ILE A 58 6.62 4.10 2.03
C ILE A 58 5.22 3.51 2.23
N VAL A 59 4.18 4.30 1.94
CA VAL A 59 2.78 3.86 2.07
C VAL A 59 2.45 2.79 1.02
N ASP A 60 2.97 2.92 -0.21
CA ASP A 60 2.82 1.92 -1.26
C ASP A 60 3.43 0.57 -0.83
N GLN A 61 4.62 0.56 -0.24
CA GLN A 61 5.23 -0.67 0.29
C GLN A 61 4.38 -1.32 1.39
N ALA A 62 3.85 -0.51 2.33
CA ALA A 62 2.94 -1.01 3.35
C ALA A 62 1.69 -1.61 2.69
N ARG A 63 1.11 -0.92 1.70
CA ARG A 63 -0.09 -1.35 0.98
C ARG A 63 0.09 -2.72 0.35
N LEU A 64 1.21 -2.93 -0.35
CA LEU A 64 1.53 -4.20 -1.01
C LEU A 64 1.62 -5.36 -0.01
N LEU A 65 2.24 -5.14 1.16
CA LEU A 65 2.32 -6.16 2.22
C LEU A 65 0.94 -6.56 2.74
N VAL A 66 0.04 -5.59 2.94
CA VAL A 66 -1.31 -5.88 3.40
C VAL A 66 -2.13 -6.61 2.34
N GLN A 67 -2.02 -6.21 1.09
CA GLN A 67 -2.74 -6.88 0.00
C GLN A 67 -2.29 -8.32 -0.18
N GLN A 68 -1.00 -8.61 -0.02
CA GLN A 68 -0.50 -9.98 -0.01
C GLN A 68 -1.07 -10.81 1.14
N LYS A 69 -1.18 -10.22 2.34
CA LYS A 69 -1.80 -10.88 3.49
C LYS A 69 -3.29 -11.17 3.27
N ILE A 70 -4.02 -10.23 2.69
CA ILE A 70 -5.45 -10.37 2.34
C ILE A 70 -5.66 -11.51 1.33
N ASN A 71 -4.74 -11.67 0.37
CA ASN A 71 -4.78 -12.74 -0.63
C ASN A 71 -6.17 -12.91 -1.31
N GLY A 72 -6.80 -11.79 -1.67
CA GLY A 72 -8.12 -11.77 -2.31
C GLY A 72 -9.33 -11.98 -1.39
N LYS A 73 -9.14 -12.16 -0.07
CA LYS A 73 -10.24 -12.32 0.90
C LYS A 73 -10.74 -10.97 1.40
N PHE A 74 -11.59 -10.32 0.62
CA PHE A 74 -12.09 -8.99 0.95
C PHE A 74 -13.25 -9.05 1.96
N THR A 75 -13.12 -8.27 3.03
CA THR A 75 -14.17 -8.03 4.03
C THR A 75 -14.26 -6.54 4.32
N GLN A 76 -15.36 -6.10 4.92
CA GLN A 76 -15.51 -4.71 5.35
C GLN A 76 -14.38 -4.28 6.32
N ALA A 77 -13.89 -5.21 7.16
CA ALA A 77 -12.84 -4.95 8.14
C ALA A 77 -11.48 -4.62 7.50
N VAL A 78 -11.22 -5.10 6.28
CA VAL A 78 -10.02 -4.72 5.51
C VAL A 78 -10.27 -3.57 4.54
N SER A 79 -11.43 -3.51 3.90
CA SER A 79 -11.73 -2.48 2.89
C SER A 79 -11.83 -1.06 3.47
N LYS A 80 -12.45 -0.90 4.64
CA LYS A 80 -12.62 0.43 5.25
C LYS A 80 -11.28 1.08 5.64
N PRO A 81 -10.38 0.41 6.40
CA PRO A 81 -9.07 1.00 6.71
C PRO A 81 -8.21 1.24 5.45
N PHE A 82 -8.38 0.44 4.39
CA PHE A 82 -7.73 0.70 3.11
C PHE A 82 -8.14 2.03 2.49
N ALA A 83 -9.45 2.28 2.38
CA ALA A 83 -9.96 3.53 1.83
C ALA A 83 -9.54 4.75 2.69
N GLU A 84 -9.53 4.58 4.02
CA GLU A 84 -9.03 5.61 4.93
C GLU A 84 -7.53 5.86 4.74
N ALA A 85 -6.72 4.82 4.54
CA ALA A 85 -5.30 4.97 4.26
C ALA A 85 -5.04 5.76 2.96
N ASP A 86 -5.82 5.49 1.93
CA ASP A 86 -5.71 6.16 0.63
C ASP A 86 -6.05 7.65 0.75
N HIS A 87 -7.11 7.97 1.49
CA HIS A 87 -7.48 9.35 1.78
C HIS A 87 -6.38 10.09 2.57
N LEU A 88 -5.82 9.46 3.60
CA LEU A 88 -4.75 10.05 4.42
C LEU A 88 -3.48 10.29 3.60
N LEU A 89 -3.12 9.36 2.71
CA LEU A 89 -2.02 9.55 1.78
C LEU A 89 -2.24 10.75 0.85
N LEU A 90 -3.45 10.96 0.32
CA LEU A 90 -3.77 12.10 -0.56
C LEU A 90 -3.54 13.45 0.11
N ILE A 91 -3.80 13.55 1.42
CA ILE A 91 -3.57 14.79 2.18
C ILE A 91 -2.15 14.89 2.75
N GLY A 92 -1.34 13.83 2.63
CA GLY A 92 0.06 13.78 3.05
C GLY A 92 0.29 13.28 4.47
N ASP A 93 -0.72 12.68 5.11
CA ASP A 93 -0.61 12.03 6.42
C ASP A 93 -0.11 10.59 6.24
N LEU A 94 1.21 10.44 6.17
CA LEU A 94 1.86 9.14 5.96
C LEU A 94 1.70 8.25 7.19
N THR A 95 1.81 8.84 8.37
CA THR A 95 1.74 8.13 9.65
C THR A 95 0.36 7.50 9.83
N GLY A 96 -0.69 8.28 9.61
CA GLY A 96 -2.07 7.84 9.62
C GLY A 96 -2.35 6.79 8.55
N ALA A 97 -1.84 6.99 7.34
CA ALA A 97 -2.00 6.01 6.26
C ALA A 97 -1.42 4.64 6.63
N VAL A 98 -0.17 4.57 7.11
CA VAL A 98 0.44 3.30 7.53
C VAL A 98 -0.27 2.70 8.74
N ALA A 99 -0.74 3.52 9.68
CA ALA A 99 -1.52 3.03 10.82
C ALA A 99 -2.82 2.34 10.38
N LYS A 100 -3.55 2.90 9.41
CA LYS A 100 -4.76 2.28 8.86
C LYS A 100 -4.46 0.99 8.11
N LEU A 101 -3.36 0.94 7.35
CA LEU A 101 -2.90 -0.28 6.71
C LEU A 101 -2.56 -1.38 7.73
N ARG A 102 -1.93 -1.04 8.86
CA ARG A 102 -1.71 -2.01 9.95
C ARG A 102 -3.00 -2.54 10.56
N THR A 103 -4.02 -1.70 10.69
CA THR A 103 -5.36 -2.16 11.12
C THR A 103 -5.92 -3.18 10.14
N ALA A 104 -5.86 -2.91 8.83
CA ALA A 104 -6.26 -3.89 7.82
C ALA A 104 -5.43 -5.17 7.89
N TYR A 105 -4.10 -5.08 8.06
CA TYR A 105 -3.22 -6.25 8.16
C TYR A 105 -3.61 -7.20 9.29
N ARG A 106 -3.99 -6.65 10.44
CA ARG A 106 -4.42 -7.45 11.61
C ARG A 106 -5.82 -8.03 11.46
N ALA A 107 -6.65 -7.43 10.59
CA ALA A 107 -8.00 -7.89 10.29
C ALA A 107 -8.06 -8.92 9.13
N ALA A 108 -6.94 -9.13 8.43
CA ALA A 108 -6.79 -10.05 7.30
C ALA A 108 -6.30 -11.44 7.73
#